data_AF-A0A829GLT4-F1
#
_entry.id   AF-A0A829GLT4-F1
#
_cell.length_a   1.000
_cell.length_b   1.000
_cell.length_c   1.000
_cell.angle_alpha   90.00
_cell.angle_beta   90.00
_cell.angle_gamma   90.00
#
_symmetry.space_group_name_H-M   'P 1'
#
loop_
_entity.id
_entity.type
_entity.pdbx_description
1 polymer ?
#
loop_
_entity_poly.entity_id
_entity_poly.type
_entity_poly.pdbx_seq_one_letter_code
_entity_poly.pdbx_strand_id
1 'polypeptide(L)'
;REHIPTKYVRQAAGHKEWLMKNNIPGIGKDTSIITVFISNQTKLKSDARTFADNIYYLNQDALYKFAVSATNTMAELITELSERNDISWRDYAKRKMVEKNVTPSDLLKLIEKEKLSELPS
;
A
#
# COMPACT_ATOMS: atom_id res chain seq x y z
N ARG A 1 1.37 -24.56 5.31
CA ARG A 1 0.56 -23.69 4.40
C ARG A 1 1.51 -22.62 3.88
N GLU A 2 2.21 -22.87 2.78
CA GLU A 2 3.28 -21.96 2.30
C GLU A 2 2.89 -21.09 1.11
N HIS A 3 1.81 -21.43 0.40
CA HIS A 3 1.45 -20.80 -0.87
C HIS A 3 0.10 -20.10 -0.78
N ILE A 4 0.06 -18.87 -1.29
CA ILE A 4 -1.16 -18.10 -1.49
C ILE A 4 -2.07 -18.88 -2.44
N PRO A 5 -3.29 -19.28 -2.02
CA PRO A 5 -4.18 -20.08 -2.83
C PRO A 5 -4.99 -19.26 -3.83
N THR A 6 -5.28 -19.86 -4.98
CA THR A 6 -6.07 -19.30 -6.10
C THR A 6 -7.37 -18.63 -5.70
N LYS A 7 -8.09 -19.20 -4.73
CA LYS A 7 -9.37 -18.63 -4.26
C LYS A 7 -9.23 -17.21 -3.70
N TYR A 8 -8.13 -16.90 -3.00
CA TYR A 8 -7.92 -15.56 -2.43
C TYR A 8 -7.45 -14.59 -3.51
N VAL A 9 -6.64 -15.05 -4.46
CA VAL A 9 -6.22 -14.23 -5.61
C VAL A 9 -7.42 -13.84 -6.47
N ARG A 10 -8.31 -14.79 -6.78
CA ARG A 10 -9.56 -14.51 -7.51
C ARG A 10 -10.45 -13.51 -6.80
N GLN A 11 -10.57 -13.60 -5.49
CA GLN A 11 -11.33 -12.64 -4.70
C GLN A 11 -10.74 -11.24 -4.83
N ALA A 12 -9.42 -11.09 -4.65
CA ALA A 12 -8.74 -9.82 -4.78
C ALA A 12 -8.86 -9.23 -6.19
N ALA A 13 -8.74 -10.07 -7.23
CA ALA A 13 -8.90 -9.64 -8.62
C ALA A 13 -10.26 -8.98 -8.84
N GLY A 14 -11.35 -9.59 -8.37
CA GLY A 14 -12.71 -9.11 -8.59
C GLY A 14 -13.09 -7.82 -7.84
N HIS A 15 -12.27 -7.33 -6.91
CA HIS A 15 -12.60 -6.13 -6.13
C HIS A 15 -12.64 -4.87 -6.99
N LYS A 16 -11.74 -4.73 -7.96
CA LYS A 16 -11.70 -3.56 -8.84
C LYS A 16 -12.95 -3.48 -9.71
N GLU A 17 -13.34 -4.60 -10.33
CA GLU A 17 -14.58 -4.66 -11.13
C GLU A 17 -15.81 -4.42 -10.26
N TRP A 18 -15.81 -4.93 -9.01
CA TRP A 18 -16.91 -4.69 -8.09
C TRP A 18 -17.05 -3.20 -7.75
N LEU A 19 -15.97 -2.49 -7.44
CA LEU A 19 -16.00 -1.05 -7.17
C LEU A 19 -16.55 -0.26 -8.37
N MET A 20 -16.06 -0.57 -9.57
CA MET A 20 -16.47 0.12 -10.79
C MET A 20 -17.92 -0.17 -11.18
N LYS A 21 -18.41 -1.39 -10.98
CA LYS A 21 -19.79 -1.77 -11.31
C LYS A 21 -20.84 -1.21 -10.34
N ASN A 22 -20.46 -0.99 -9.08
CA ASN A 22 -21.41 -0.57 -8.03
C ASN A 22 -21.49 0.96 -7.86
N ASN A 23 -20.83 1.75 -8.71
CA ASN A 23 -20.86 3.23 -8.67
C ASN A 23 -20.66 3.78 -7.24
N ILE A 24 -19.64 3.28 -6.55
CA ILE A 24 -19.35 3.71 -5.17
C ILE A 24 -19.20 5.24 -5.14
N PRO A 25 -19.94 5.94 -4.27
CA PRO A 25 -19.87 7.40 -4.19
C PRO A 25 -18.42 7.88 -3.99
N GLY A 26 -17.99 8.84 -4.80
CA GLY A 26 -16.63 9.39 -4.76
C GLY A 26 -15.59 8.67 -5.63
N ILE A 27 -15.93 7.53 -6.25
CA ILE A 27 -15.08 6.88 -7.26
C ILE A 27 -15.51 7.36 -8.65
N GLY A 28 -14.68 8.20 -9.25
CA GLY A 28 -14.87 8.69 -10.61
C GLY A 28 -14.35 7.70 -11.65
N LYS A 29 -14.66 7.95 -12.94
CA LYS A 29 -14.15 7.14 -14.05
C LYS A 29 -12.63 7.18 -14.17
N ASP A 30 -12.02 8.30 -13.75
CA ASP A 30 -10.57 8.53 -13.84
C ASP A 30 -9.83 8.19 -12.53
N THR A 31 -10.53 7.60 -11.55
CA THR A 31 -9.90 7.19 -10.29
C THR A 31 -8.95 6.02 -10.52
N SER A 32 -7.67 6.21 -10.19
CA SER A 32 -6.70 5.12 -10.17
C SER A 32 -7.01 4.16 -9.01
N ILE A 33 -7.25 2.89 -9.35
CA ILE A 33 -7.49 1.82 -8.38
C ILE A 33 -6.29 0.89 -8.41
N ILE A 34 -5.58 0.82 -7.27
CA ILE A 34 -4.43 -0.06 -7.05
C ILE A 34 -4.88 -1.20 -6.15
N THR A 35 -4.87 -2.43 -6.68
CA THR A 35 -5.19 -3.62 -5.89
C THR A 35 -3.92 -4.13 -5.20
N VAL A 36 -3.94 -4.22 -3.87
CA VAL A 36 -2.82 -4.67 -3.06
C VAL A 36 -3.20 -5.93 -2.28
N PHE A 37 -2.42 -6.99 -2.44
CA PHE A 37 -2.56 -8.25 -1.72
C PHE A 37 -1.57 -8.30 -0.56
N ILE A 38 -2.06 -8.13 0.67
CA ILE A 38 -1.23 -8.13 1.87
C ILE A 38 -1.16 -9.54 2.43
N SER A 39 0.05 -10.09 2.57
CA SER A 39 0.24 -11.42 3.18
C SER A 39 1.64 -11.59 3.75
N ASN A 40 1.78 -12.50 4.71
CA ASN A 40 3.07 -13.00 5.17
C ASN A 40 3.57 -14.21 4.34
N GLN A 41 2.72 -14.78 3.48
CA GLN A 41 3.12 -15.83 2.55
C GLN A 41 3.87 -15.22 1.38
N THR A 42 5.00 -15.81 1.01
CA THR A 42 5.92 -15.30 -0.02
C THR A 42 5.93 -16.14 -1.29
N LYS A 43 5.10 -17.19 -1.34
CA LYS A 43 4.95 -18.04 -2.51
C LYS A 43 3.50 -18.02 -3.02
N LEU A 44 3.35 -18.14 -4.34
CA LEU A 44 2.08 -18.14 -5.03
C LEU A 44 1.86 -19.50 -5.69
N LYS A 45 0.68 -20.11 -5.48
CA LYS A 45 0.33 -21.33 -6.23
C LYS A 45 0.38 -21.09 -7.74
N SER A 46 0.93 -22.05 -8.49
CA SER A 46 1.10 -21.94 -9.94
C SER A 46 -0.21 -21.64 -10.68
N ASP A 47 -1.31 -22.28 -10.29
CA ASP A 47 -2.65 -22.08 -10.88
C ASP A 47 -3.29 -20.72 -10.54
N ALA A 48 -2.76 -20.01 -9.54
CA ALA A 48 -3.23 -18.69 -9.15
C ALA A 48 -2.63 -17.56 -10.01
N ARG A 49 -1.49 -17.81 -10.68
CA ARG A 49 -0.72 -16.78 -11.39
C ARG A 49 -1.52 -16.11 -12.52
N THR A 50 -2.39 -16.85 -13.19
CA THR A 50 -3.27 -16.32 -14.25
C THR A 50 -4.32 -15.33 -13.74
N PHE A 51 -4.63 -15.34 -12.44
CA PHE A 51 -5.58 -14.42 -11.80
C PHE A 51 -4.88 -13.28 -11.05
N ALA A 52 -3.56 -13.30 -10.97
CA ALA A 52 -2.77 -12.33 -10.21
C ALA A 52 -2.38 -11.08 -11.01
N ASP A 53 -2.90 -10.95 -12.24
CA ASP A 53 -2.59 -9.81 -13.10
C ASP A 53 -3.10 -8.50 -12.49
N ASN A 54 -2.28 -7.43 -12.58
CA ASN A 54 -2.55 -6.11 -12.00
C ASN A 54 -2.81 -6.09 -10.47
N ILE A 55 -2.30 -7.08 -9.74
CA ILE A 55 -2.32 -7.10 -8.27
C ILE A 55 -0.89 -6.95 -7.76
N TYR A 56 -0.66 -5.99 -6.87
CA TYR A 56 0.61 -5.86 -6.16
C TYR A 56 0.65 -6.76 -4.93
N TYR A 57 1.83 -7.29 -4.62
CA TYR A 57 2.07 -8.00 -3.38
C TYR A 57 2.70 -7.06 -2.36
N LEU A 58 2.21 -7.10 -1.13
CA LEU A 58 2.83 -6.40 -0.03
C LEU A 58 3.01 -7.34 1.15
N ASN A 59 4.27 -7.58 1.52
CA ASN A 59 4.56 -8.34 2.71
C ASN A 59 4.04 -7.60 3.97
N GLN A 60 3.33 -8.33 4.83
CA GLN A 60 2.74 -7.75 6.03
C GLN A 60 3.78 -7.12 6.98
N ASP A 61 4.95 -7.73 7.14
CA ASP A 61 6.00 -7.20 8.03
C ASP A 61 6.63 -5.93 7.45
N ALA A 62 6.74 -5.84 6.12
CA ALA A 62 7.21 -4.63 5.45
C ALA A 62 6.23 -3.47 5.66
N LEU A 63 4.93 -3.73 5.50
CA LEU A 63 3.88 -2.74 5.81
C LEU A 63 3.89 -2.33 7.28
N TYR A 64 4.03 -3.28 8.20
CA TYR A 64 4.09 -3.00 9.63
C TYR A 64 5.28 -2.09 9.98
N LYS A 65 6.47 -2.39 9.46
CA LYS A 65 7.67 -1.56 9.67
C LYS A 65 7.47 -0.13 9.14
N PHE A 66 6.90 0.01 7.95
CA PHE A 66 6.55 1.33 7.40
C PHE A 66 5.56 2.07 8.30
N ALA A 67 4.47 1.41 8.71
CA ALA A 67 3.43 2.02 9.53
C ALA A 67 3.96 2.49 10.89
N VAL A 68 4.82 1.71 11.55
CA VAL A 68 5.46 2.11 12.82
C VAL A 68 6.36 3.32 12.60
N SER A 69 7.20 3.32 11.56
CA SER A 69 8.08 4.46 11.25
C SER A 69 7.29 5.73 10.94
N ALA A 70 6.24 5.61 10.12
CA ALA A 70 5.36 6.73 9.78
C ALA A 70 4.65 7.28 11.02
N THR A 71 4.08 6.41 11.85
CA THR A 71 3.35 6.81 13.06
C THR A 71 4.27 7.52 14.05
N ASN A 72 5.47 7.00 14.29
CA ASN A 72 6.45 7.65 15.17
C ASN A 72 6.87 9.01 14.61
N THR A 73 7.12 9.10 13.30
CA THR A 73 7.48 10.38 12.65
C THR A 73 6.34 11.40 12.81
N MET A 74 5.10 10.99 12.62
CA MET A 74 3.94 11.87 12.80
C MET A 74 3.77 12.31 14.26
N ALA A 75 3.97 11.40 15.22
CA ALA A 75 3.93 11.74 16.64
C ALA A 75 4.98 12.80 17.00
N GLU A 76 6.21 12.65 16.52
CA GLU A 76 7.27 13.66 16.69
C GLU A 76 6.87 15.01 16.06
N LEU A 77 6.37 14.99 14.82
CA LEU A 77 5.95 16.22 14.13
C LEU A 77 4.81 16.95 14.86
N ILE A 78 3.88 16.22 15.45
CA ILE A 78 2.79 16.78 16.26
C ILE A 78 3.35 17.44 17.53
N THR A 79 4.33 16.82 18.20
CA THR A 79 4.95 17.41 19.40
C THR A 79 5.72 18.69 19.11
N GLU A 80 6.25 18.82 17.89
CA GLU A 80 7.03 19.97 17.44
C GLU A 80 6.17 21.05 16.76
N LEU A 81 4.87 20.83 16.65
CA LEU A 81 3.94 21.81 16.10
C LEU A 81 3.74 22.96 17.10
N SER A 82 4.46 24.06 16.88
CA SER A 82 4.16 25.35 17.51
C SER A 82 2.83 25.91 16.98
N GLU A 83 2.21 26.83 17.72
CA GLU A 83 0.88 27.36 17.37
C GLU A 83 0.79 27.92 15.94
N ARG A 84 -0.46 27.91 15.42
CA ARG A 84 -0.89 28.02 14.02
C ARG A 84 -0.02 28.90 13.11
N ASN A 85 0.14 28.38 11.89
CA ASN A 85 0.60 29.08 10.68
C ASN A 85 2.10 29.23 10.47
N ASP A 86 2.91 28.38 11.12
CA ASP A 86 4.34 28.36 10.83
C ASP A 86 4.64 27.63 9.50
N ILE A 87 4.89 28.41 8.45
CA ILE A 87 5.35 27.90 7.15
C ILE A 87 6.65 27.10 7.34
N SER A 88 7.50 27.49 8.30
CA SER A 88 8.75 26.79 8.59
C SER A 88 8.52 25.37 9.13
N TRP A 89 7.44 25.17 9.89
CA TRP A 89 7.07 23.83 10.37
C TRP A 89 6.68 22.91 9.21
N ARG A 90 5.96 23.43 8.20
CA ARG A 90 5.57 22.60 7.03
C ARG A 90 6.78 22.14 6.23
N ASP A 91 7.75 23.04 6.02
CA ASP A 91 8.99 22.71 5.32
C ASP A 91 9.85 21.74 6.14
N TYR A 92 9.90 21.93 7.45
CA TYR A 92 10.52 20.98 8.37
C TYR A 92 9.85 19.60 8.31
N ALA A 93 8.52 19.54 8.42
CA ALA A 93 7.75 18.30 8.37
C ALA A 93 7.99 17.55 7.05
N LYS A 94 7.96 18.26 5.92
CA LYS A 94 8.25 17.69 4.61
C LYS A 94 9.66 17.09 4.57
N ARG A 95 10.68 17.82 5.02
CA ARG A 95 12.06 17.31 5.07
C ARG A 95 12.17 16.07 5.95
N LYS A 96 11.60 16.12 7.16
CA LYS A 96 11.63 15.00 8.11
C LYS A 96 10.96 13.74 7.55
N MET A 97 9.81 13.88 6.89
CA MET A 97 9.14 12.74 6.25
C MET A 97 9.96 12.14 5.11
N VAL A 98 10.64 12.97 4.30
CA VAL A 98 11.54 12.52 3.23
C VAL A 98 12.76 11.80 3.82
N GLU A 99 13.41 12.37 4.84
CA GLU A 99 14.57 11.78 5.52
C GLU A 99 14.23 10.41 6.14
N LYS A 100 13.02 10.27 6.68
CA LYS A 100 12.52 9.01 7.26
C LYS A 100 11.93 8.04 6.25
N ASN A 101 11.79 8.41 4.97
CA ASN A 101 11.15 7.62 3.91
C ASN A 101 9.70 7.22 4.23
N VAL A 102 8.91 8.15 4.78
CA VAL A 102 7.51 7.93 5.20
C VAL A 102 6.53 8.82 4.44
N THR A 103 6.94 9.35 3.28
CA THR A 103 6.04 10.15 2.45
C THR A 103 4.97 9.28 1.79
N PRO A 104 3.85 9.87 1.32
CA PRO A 104 2.86 9.13 0.51
C PRO A 104 3.49 8.46 -0.72
N SER A 105 4.48 9.09 -1.34
CA SER A 105 5.21 8.51 -2.47
C SER A 105 6.04 7.29 -2.07
N ASP A 106 6.58 7.26 -0.85
CA ASP A 106 7.34 6.11 -0.36
C ASP A 106 6.42 4.92 -0.04
N LEU A 107 5.20 5.17 0.44
CA LEU A 107 4.17 4.14 0.56
C LEU A 107 3.81 3.54 -0.80
N LEU A 108 3.61 4.38 -1.82
CA LEU A 108 3.32 3.91 -3.17
C LEU A 108 4.47 3.08 -3.74
N LYS A 109 5.73 3.53 -3.60
CA LYS A 109 6.91 2.74 -4.00
C LYS A 109 6.97 1.40 -3.26
N LEU A 110 6.61 1.36 -1.98
CA LEU A 110 6.57 0.13 -1.20
C LEU A 110 5.51 -0.84 -1.72
N ILE A 111 4.32 -0.34 -2.06
CA ILE A 111 3.22 -1.11 -2.65
C ILE A 111 3.61 -1.63 -4.04
N GLU A 112 4.16 -0.77 -4.89
CA GLU A 112 4.43 -1.07 -6.30
C GLU A 112 5.71 -1.86 -6.53
N LYS A 113 6.41 -2.24 -5.46
CA LYS A 113 7.72 -2.91 -5.50
C LYS A 113 7.68 -4.29 -6.16
N GLU A 114 6.59 -5.03 -5.97
CA GLU A 114 6.52 -6.43 -6.37
C GLU A 114 5.10 -6.78 -6.85
N LYS A 115 4.97 -7.38 -8.03
CA LYS A 115 3.67 -7.88 -8.49
C LYS A 115 3.40 -9.23 -7.85
N LEU A 116 2.14 -9.49 -7.50
CA LEU A 116 1.72 -10.79 -6.97
C LEU A 116 2.04 -11.92 -7.96
N SER A 117 1.89 -11.65 -9.27
CA SER A 117 2.22 -12.57 -10.35
C SER A 117 3.71 -12.89 -10.51
N GLU A 118 4.61 -12.23 -9.77
CA GLU A 118 6.07 -12.44 -9.82
C GLU A 118 6.58 -13.30 -8.66
N LEU A 119 5.75 -13.55 -7.65
CA LEU A 119 6.13 -14.41 -6.53
C LEU A 119 6.54 -15.82 -6.99
N PRO A 120 7.52 -16.46 -6.31
CA PRO A 120 7.90 -17.84 -6.58
C PRO A 120 6.74 -18.80 -6.31
N SER A 121 6.80 -19.99 -6.91
CA SER A 121 5.80 -21.06 -6.73
C SER A 121 6.19 -22.11 -5.71
#